data_AF-A0A803NIS5-F1
#
_entry.id   AF-A0A803NIS5-F1
#
_cell.length_a   1.000
_cell.length_b   1.000
_cell.length_c   1.000
_cell.angle_alpha   90.00
_cell.angle_beta   90.00
_cell.angle_gamma   90.00
#
_symmetry.space_group_name_H-M   'P 1'
#
loop_
_entity.id
_entity.type
_entity.pdbx_description
1 polymer ?
#
loop_
_entity_poly.entity_id
_entity_poly.type
_entity_poly.pdbx_seq_one_letter_code
_entity_poly.pdbx_strand_id
1 'polypeptide(L)'
;MDSSLTKHENIRTTHLISKTHDLISTTPCMTPFCFFCIMKEPDSKQRRTKITNCFKKLPVIGEQENVLVLSGLWYIAMSHPGDWELPSLGVFECMTSLIHKALNDDEWRCRDQNIYIPYYAAHVIGSYTMKRVEFAEKAVESGVIPPLMELLRGRKMSWVEQRVAVRALGHLASYERTFEALAQYEEEVVRGSVANREMENFKAEEWTSQIQCWSLYLLNCFAYKGRSYNIICEKEFLRSLCWMWGGLANHVSPAGVGLIRILCYNKYGRKRIADMKDVIEYLCILSRSSDDWQYMGIDCLLLLLKDFDTRYKVIDIAILFLIDLIELKDLGDRANVGEEITKALLLDYTYFKEKKSVKSFITTKKVQKVLEDLWDWKVEKRRKEKAISEEKLEERRVLVGLIKQQANRLYCLGEIGEARRKYSEALALCPLRLIKERIVLYSNRAQCQLLLKDPDSAITDSTRALCLSTPPNSHGKSLWRRSQAYDMKGLAKESLMDCIMFISSEVITKKIPYYAARMISKQMDATWLFATSRLRLSQVEQKMISGNDEGQYYRKMMMRPNLMDKRVGRLNHANKDIQKLHL
;
A
#
# COMPACT_ATOMS: atom_id res chain seq x y z
N MET A 1 -0.95 15.77 -8.37
CA MET A 1 -1.91 16.86 -8.65
C MET A 1 -3.07 16.89 -7.65
N ASP A 2 -2.89 16.46 -6.38
CA ASP A 2 -3.97 16.53 -5.37
C ASP A 2 -3.59 17.22 -4.05
N SER A 3 -2.30 17.55 -3.85
CA SER A 3 -1.95 18.59 -2.85
C SER A 3 -2.41 19.97 -3.30
N SER A 4 -2.68 20.14 -4.60
CA SER A 4 -3.34 21.32 -5.13
C SER A 4 -4.83 21.32 -4.83
N LEU A 5 -5.52 20.22 -4.51
CA LEU A 5 -6.96 20.27 -4.22
C LEU A 5 -7.24 20.58 -2.74
N THR A 6 -6.46 20.09 -1.79
CA THR A 6 -6.63 20.47 -0.36
C THR A 6 -5.87 21.74 0.02
N LYS A 7 -4.75 22.09 -0.64
CA LYS A 7 -4.23 23.48 -0.56
C LYS A 7 -5.02 24.41 -1.45
N HIS A 8 -5.54 24.08 -2.63
CA HIS A 8 -6.51 24.99 -3.28
C HIS A 8 -7.86 24.97 -2.58
N GLU A 9 -8.24 24.00 -1.76
CA GLU A 9 -9.45 24.12 -0.92
C GLU A 9 -9.13 24.92 0.32
N ASN A 10 -8.09 24.64 1.11
CA ASN A 10 -7.75 25.55 2.22
C ASN A 10 -7.34 26.95 1.76
N ILE A 11 -6.67 27.10 0.61
CA ILE A 11 -6.35 28.39 -0.02
C ILE A 11 -7.58 28.94 -0.71
N ARG A 12 -8.48 28.22 -1.40
CA ARG A 12 -9.74 28.82 -1.93
C ARG A 12 -10.72 29.12 -0.82
N THR A 13 -10.74 28.37 0.28
CA THR A 13 -11.57 28.62 1.46
C THR A 13 -10.97 29.76 2.28
N THR A 14 -9.65 29.88 2.46
CA THR A 14 -9.03 31.12 3.00
C THR A 14 -9.00 32.27 2.01
N HIS A 15 -9.10 32.03 0.70
CA HIS A 15 -9.17 33.06 -0.35
C HIS A 15 -10.62 33.49 -0.62
N LEU A 16 -11.63 32.66 -0.31
CA LEU A 16 -13.04 33.03 -0.16
C LEU A 16 -13.29 33.67 1.21
N ILE A 17 -12.63 33.22 2.29
CA ILE A 17 -12.69 33.83 3.63
C ILE A 17 -11.93 35.18 3.67
N SER A 18 -10.82 35.33 2.94
CA SER A 18 -10.15 36.64 2.79
C SER A 18 -10.85 37.53 1.77
N LYS A 19 -11.43 37.00 0.68
CA LYS A 19 -12.32 37.79 -0.18
C LYS A 19 -13.62 38.22 0.52
N THR A 20 -14.08 37.50 1.55
CA THR A 20 -15.22 37.95 2.36
C THR A 20 -14.87 39.03 3.37
N HIS A 21 -13.58 39.23 3.68
CA HIS A 21 -13.10 40.39 4.45
C HIS A 21 -12.68 41.58 3.57
N ASP A 22 -12.24 41.37 2.33
CA ASP A 22 -11.73 42.44 1.44
C ASP A 22 -12.65 42.87 0.29
N LEU A 23 -13.88 42.35 0.16
CA LEU A 23 -14.90 43.00 -0.66
C LEU A 23 -15.65 44.08 0.15
N ILE A 24 -14.91 45.13 0.48
CA ILE A 24 -15.45 46.50 0.47
C ILE A 24 -15.71 46.83 -1.00
N SER A 25 -16.74 46.19 -1.56
CA SER A 25 -17.31 46.62 -2.84
C SER A 25 -18.27 47.75 -2.48
N THR A 26 -17.94 48.95 -2.93
CA THR A 26 -18.81 50.13 -2.95
C THR A 26 -19.98 49.98 -3.95
N THR A 27 -20.30 48.75 -4.35
CA THR A 27 -21.37 48.42 -5.30
C THR A 27 -22.55 47.78 -4.55
N PRO A 28 -23.80 48.22 -4.78
CA PRO A 28 -24.96 47.64 -4.12
C PRO A 28 -25.11 46.16 -4.50
N CYS A 29 -25.40 45.30 -3.52
CA CYS A 29 -25.75 43.90 -3.78
C CYS A 29 -27.05 43.84 -4.57
N MET A 30 -27.00 43.25 -5.77
CA MET A 30 -28.14 43.14 -6.68
C MET A 30 -28.94 41.85 -6.48
N THR A 31 -28.51 40.96 -5.56
CA THR A 31 -29.18 39.69 -5.29
C THR A 31 -30.35 39.91 -4.30
N PRO A 32 -31.62 39.78 -4.75
CA PRO A 32 -32.75 39.83 -3.83
C PRO A 32 -32.62 38.68 -2.82
N PHE A 33 -32.71 38.98 -1.52
CA PHE A 33 -32.57 38.01 -0.40
C PHE A 33 -31.16 37.49 -0.07
N CYS A 34 -30.09 38.20 -0.43
CA CYS A 34 -28.72 37.84 -0.02
C CYS A 34 -28.58 37.67 1.52
N PHE A 35 -28.18 36.47 1.96
CA PHE A 35 -27.98 36.15 3.39
C PHE A 35 -27.02 37.13 4.09
N PHE A 36 -25.91 37.49 3.43
CA PHE A 36 -24.91 38.38 4.02
C PHE A 36 -25.41 39.82 4.18
N CYS A 37 -26.28 40.30 3.27
CA CYS A 37 -26.95 41.59 3.43
C CYS A 37 -27.98 41.54 4.56
N ILE A 38 -28.70 40.42 4.71
CA ILE A 38 -29.63 40.20 5.82
C ILE A 38 -28.86 40.26 7.16
N MET A 39 -27.70 39.62 7.27
CA MET A 39 -26.88 39.65 8.49
C MET A 39 -26.37 41.06 8.86
N LYS A 40 -26.27 41.97 7.88
CA LYS A 40 -25.88 43.37 8.08
C LYS A 40 -27.05 44.31 8.40
N GLU A 41 -28.29 43.81 8.42
CA GLU A 41 -29.48 44.61 8.77
C GLU A 41 -29.38 45.13 10.22
N PRO A 42 -29.32 46.46 10.44
CA PRO A 42 -29.20 47.02 11.78
C PRO A 42 -30.46 46.77 12.64
N ASP A 43 -31.64 46.75 12.04
CA ASP A 43 -32.88 46.49 12.78
C ASP A 43 -33.00 45.00 13.14
N SER A 44 -32.91 44.68 14.42
CA SER A 44 -32.95 43.29 14.91
C SER A 44 -34.25 42.56 14.55
N LYS A 45 -35.40 43.24 14.60
CA LYS A 45 -36.70 42.61 14.33
C LYS A 45 -36.84 42.27 12.85
N GLN A 46 -36.43 43.19 11.98
CA GLN A 46 -36.38 42.99 10.54
C GLN A 46 -35.36 41.91 10.17
N ARG A 47 -34.16 41.95 10.76
CA ARG A 47 -33.12 40.93 10.54
C ARG A 47 -33.62 39.53 10.88
N ARG A 48 -34.16 39.33 12.09
CA ARG A 48 -34.66 38.02 12.53
C ARG A 48 -35.80 37.50 11.65
N THR A 49 -36.69 38.39 11.20
CA THR A 49 -37.77 38.05 10.26
C THR A 49 -37.21 37.62 8.90
N LYS A 50 -36.23 38.37 8.37
CA LYS A 50 -35.55 38.07 7.11
C LYS A 50 -34.77 36.75 7.17
N ILE A 51 -34.06 36.47 8.27
CA ILE A 51 -33.34 35.20 8.51
C ILE A 51 -34.31 34.02 8.54
N THR A 52 -35.42 34.12 9.28
CA THR A 52 -36.43 33.06 9.36
C THR A 52 -36.99 32.72 7.97
N ASN A 53 -37.27 33.75 7.17
CA ASN A 53 -37.74 33.57 5.80
C ASN A 53 -36.64 32.97 4.90
N CYS A 54 -35.37 33.34 5.10
CA CYS A 54 -34.24 32.76 4.38
C CYS A 54 -34.12 31.25 4.65
N PHE A 55 -34.15 30.82 5.92
CA PHE A 55 -34.07 29.40 6.28
C PHE A 55 -35.23 28.55 5.74
N LYS A 56 -36.43 29.12 5.62
CA LYS A 56 -37.56 28.42 4.98
C LYS A 56 -37.39 28.27 3.46
N LYS A 57 -36.76 29.26 2.82
CA LYS A 57 -36.60 29.32 1.36
C LYS A 57 -35.38 28.55 0.86
N LEU A 58 -34.30 28.50 1.64
CA LEU A 58 -33.01 27.93 1.24
C LEU A 58 -33.11 26.48 0.72
N PRO A 59 -33.89 25.56 1.33
CA PRO A 59 -34.07 24.20 0.81
C PRO A 59 -34.94 24.13 -0.45
N VAL A 60 -35.77 25.14 -0.72
CA VAL A 60 -36.80 25.11 -1.77
C VAL A 60 -36.32 25.75 -3.06
N ILE A 61 -35.71 26.94 -3.01
CA ILE A 61 -35.52 27.80 -4.20
C ILE A 61 -34.36 27.33 -5.10
N GLY A 62 -33.45 26.49 -4.60
CA GLY A 62 -32.44 25.84 -5.45
C GLY A 62 -31.47 26.82 -6.13
N GLU A 63 -31.12 27.91 -5.43
CA GLU A 63 -30.18 28.91 -5.94
C GLU A 63 -28.73 28.41 -5.90
N GLN A 64 -27.93 28.88 -6.87
CA GLN A 64 -26.50 28.57 -7.05
C GLN A 64 -25.62 29.02 -5.85
N GLU A 65 -26.16 29.80 -4.92
CA GLU A 65 -25.43 30.39 -3.78
C GLU A 65 -25.56 29.61 -2.47
N ASN A 66 -26.30 28.49 -2.43
CA ASN A 66 -26.54 27.73 -1.20
C ASN A 66 -25.24 27.32 -0.46
N VAL A 67 -24.21 26.90 -1.20
CA VAL A 67 -22.91 26.53 -0.61
C VAL A 67 -22.22 27.71 0.04
N LEU A 68 -22.30 28.90 -0.58
CA LEU A 68 -21.71 30.11 -0.04
C LEU A 68 -22.42 30.51 1.27
N VAL A 69 -23.75 30.49 1.27
CA VAL A 69 -24.55 30.75 2.48
C VAL A 69 -24.21 29.77 3.60
N LEU A 70 -24.16 28.47 3.29
CA LEU A 70 -23.84 27.43 4.28
C LEU A 70 -22.41 27.54 4.81
N SER A 71 -21.44 27.90 3.96
CA SER A 71 -20.06 28.15 4.41
C SER A 71 -19.98 29.33 5.38
N GLY A 72 -20.74 30.41 5.13
CA GLY A 72 -20.87 31.55 6.04
C GLY A 72 -21.56 31.19 7.35
N LEU A 73 -22.65 30.41 7.29
CA LEU A 73 -23.34 29.89 8.48
C LEU A 73 -22.40 29.03 9.34
N TRP A 74 -21.59 28.18 8.71
CA TRP A 74 -20.62 27.36 9.43
C TRP A 74 -19.54 28.21 10.10
N TYR A 75 -19.03 29.23 9.41
CA TYR A 75 -18.09 30.19 10.00
C TYR A 75 -18.68 30.90 11.23
N ILE A 76 -19.93 31.36 11.16
CA ILE A 76 -20.63 31.98 12.30
C ILE A 76 -20.77 30.97 13.44
N ALA A 77 -21.21 29.74 13.14
CA ALA A 77 -21.38 28.69 14.15
C ALA A 77 -20.05 28.31 14.83
N MET A 78 -18.93 28.33 14.10
CA MET A 78 -17.60 28.09 14.68
C MET A 78 -17.10 29.26 15.52
N SER A 79 -17.35 30.49 15.08
CA SER A 79 -16.87 31.71 15.73
C SER A 79 -17.67 32.04 16.99
N HIS A 80 -18.98 31.81 16.94
CA HIS A 80 -19.94 32.13 18.00
C HIS A 80 -20.87 30.94 18.29
N PRO A 81 -20.35 29.77 18.72
CA PRO A 81 -21.16 28.56 18.94
C PRO A 81 -22.18 28.69 20.07
N GLY A 82 -22.08 29.75 20.88
CA GLY A 82 -23.01 30.06 21.98
C GLY A 82 -24.12 31.06 21.62
N ASP A 83 -24.11 31.62 20.40
CA ASP A 83 -25.10 32.60 19.98
C ASP A 83 -26.45 31.93 19.67
N TRP A 84 -27.50 32.43 20.31
CA TRP A 84 -28.86 31.90 20.21
C TRP A 84 -29.61 32.42 18.98
N GLU A 85 -29.15 33.46 18.28
CA GLU A 85 -29.91 34.10 17.19
C GLU A 85 -30.28 33.07 16.12
N LEU A 86 -29.31 32.39 15.50
CA LEU A 86 -29.59 31.45 14.40
C LEU A 86 -30.29 30.15 14.85
N PRO A 87 -29.87 29.49 15.96
CA PRO A 87 -30.64 28.38 16.54
C PRO A 87 -32.09 28.74 16.88
N SER A 88 -32.36 29.95 17.35
CA SER A 88 -33.73 30.40 17.66
C SER A 88 -34.62 30.55 16.44
N LEU A 89 -34.03 30.80 15.26
CA LEU A 89 -34.74 31.15 14.03
C LEU A 89 -34.92 29.99 13.05
N GLY A 90 -34.45 28.80 13.43
CA GLY A 90 -34.72 27.56 12.68
C GLY A 90 -33.56 27.05 11.82
N VAL A 91 -32.32 27.32 12.22
CA VAL A 91 -31.14 26.85 11.47
C VAL A 91 -31.08 25.32 11.41
N PHE A 92 -31.48 24.61 12.47
CA PHE A 92 -31.43 23.14 12.51
C PHE A 92 -32.43 22.52 11.55
N GLU A 93 -33.67 23.02 11.51
CA GLU A 93 -34.72 22.60 10.58
C GLU A 93 -34.29 22.84 9.12
N CYS A 94 -33.63 23.98 8.86
CA CYS A 94 -33.05 24.28 7.56
C CYS A 94 -31.96 23.27 7.17
N MET A 95 -31.01 22.98 8.06
CA MET A 95 -29.92 22.02 7.79
C MET A 95 -30.47 20.59 7.61
N THR A 96 -31.42 20.16 8.44
CA THR A 96 -32.13 18.89 8.33
C THR A 96 -32.80 18.76 6.95
N SER A 97 -33.51 19.80 6.52
CA SER A 97 -34.19 19.81 5.21
C SER A 97 -33.21 19.71 4.04
N LEU A 98 -32.07 20.40 4.12
CA LEU A 98 -31.04 20.36 3.09
C LEU A 98 -30.35 18.99 3.00
N ILE A 99 -30.06 18.36 4.14
CA ILE A 99 -29.50 17.00 4.17
C ILE A 99 -30.51 16.01 3.59
N HIS A 100 -31.78 16.09 4.00
CA HIS A 100 -32.84 15.25 3.43
C HIS A 100 -32.98 15.44 1.93
N LYS A 101 -32.97 16.68 1.43
CA LYS A 101 -33.05 16.95 0.00
C LYS A 101 -31.88 16.31 -0.74
N ALA A 102 -30.65 16.46 -0.23
CA ALA A 102 -29.48 15.84 -0.83
C ALA A 102 -29.54 14.31 -0.87
N LEU A 103 -30.13 13.68 0.16
CA LEU A 103 -30.26 12.23 0.23
C LEU A 103 -31.33 11.68 -0.72
N ASN A 104 -32.39 12.45 -0.98
CA ASN A 104 -33.58 12.00 -1.72
C ASN A 104 -33.63 12.48 -3.18
N ASP A 105 -32.93 13.57 -3.52
CA ASP A 105 -32.92 14.16 -4.86
C ASP A 105 -31.49 14.14 -5.45
N ASP A 106 -31.19 13.07 -6.17
CA ASP A 106 -29.88 12.85 -6.77
C ASP A 106 -29.58 13.85 -7.91
N GLU A 107 -30.61 14.32 -8.62
CA GLU A 107 -30.44 15.33 -9.67
C GLU A 107 -30.06 16.68 -9.07
N TRP A 108 -30.77 17.10 -8.02
CA TRP A 108 -30.45 18.33 -7.30
C TRP A 108 -29.06 18.27 -6.66
N ARG A 109 -28.70 17.14 -6.07
CA ARG A 109 -27.39 16.95 -5.43
C ARG A 109 -26.23 17.03 -6.43
N CYS A 110 -26.38 16.46 -7.62
CA CYS A 110 -25.35 16.45 -8.65
C CYS A 110 -25.25 17.78 -9.42
N ARG A 111 -26.15 18.74 -9.16
CA ARG A 111 -26.15 20.05 -9.82
C ARG A 111 -25.19 21.03 -9.12
N ASP A 112 -24.41 21.75 -9.92
CA ASP A 112 -23.47 22.79 -9.49
C ASP A 112 -22.57 22.34 -8.31
N GLN A 113 -22.65 23.02 -7.17
CA GLN A 113 -21.88 22.75 -5.96
C GLN A 113 -22.72 22.05 -4.87
N ASN A 114 -23.95 21.62 -5.16
CA ASN A 114 -24.87 21.08 -4.16
C ASN A 114 -24.35 19.80 -3.48
N ILE A 115 -23.39 19.12 -4.10
CA ILE A 115 -22.69 17.97 -3.51
C ILE A 115 -22.03 18.29 -2.16
N TYR A 116 -21.64 19.56 -1.91
CA TYR A 116 -21.01 20.00 -0.66
C TYR A 116 -22.02 20.42 0.42
N ILE A 117 -23.31 20.56 0.08
CA ILE A 117 -24.32 21.03 1.03
C ILE A 117 -24.46 20.13 2.26
N PRO A 118 -24.52 18.79 2.13
CA PRO A 118 -24.60 17.90 3.30
C PRO A 118 -23.40 18.05 4.24
N TYR A 119 -22.21 18.25 3.68
CA TYR A 119 -20.98 18.48 4.44
C TYR A 119 -21.09 19.74 5.32
N TYR A 120 -21.44 20.88 4.72
CA TYR A 120 -21.57 22.13 5.48
C TYR A 120 -22.75 22.08 6.46
N ALA A 121 -23.88 21.48 6.07
CA ALA A 121 -25.06 21.38 6.91
C ALA A 121 -24.80 20.57 8.19
N ALA A 122 -24.15 19.40 8.06
CA ALA A 122 -23.74 18.60 9.21
C ALA A 122 -22.72 19.35 10.09
N HIS A 123 -21.83 20.14 9.48
CA HIS A 123 -20.85 20.96 10.20
C HIS A 123 -21.50 22.10 11.01
N VAL A 124 -22.53 22.76 10.46
CA VAL A 124 -23.32 23.78 11.16
C VAL A 124 -24.00 23.16 12.37
N ILE A 125 -24.70 22.02 12.19
CA ILE A 125 -25.36 21.29 13.28
C ILE A 125 -24.34 20.95 14.37
N GLY A 126 -23.25 20.26 14.01
CA GLY A 126 -22.23 19.87 14.97
C GLY A 126 -21.57 21.05 15.68
N SER A 127 -21.40 22.20 15.03
CA SER A 127 -20.73 23.36 15.66
C SER A 127 -21.58 23.99 16.76
N TYR A 128 -22.90 24.15 16.55
CA TYR A 128 -23.80 24.68 17.58
C TYR A 128 -24.03 23.70 18.73
N THR A 129 -24.10 22.40 18.45
CA THR A 129 -24.37 21.38 19.49
C THR A 129 -23.14 21.04 20.34
N MET A 130 -21.95 21.56 19.99
CA MET A 130 -20.69 21.18 20.63
C MET A 130 -20.58 21.57 22.11
N LYS A 131 -21.17 22.70 22.53
CA LYS A 131 -20.89 23.31 23.86
C LYS A 131 -22.11 23.59 24.73
N ARG A 132 -23.33 23.49 24.18
CA ARG A 132 -24.57 23.82 24.90
C ARG A 132 -25.60 22.72 24.73
N VAL A 133 -26.11 22.22 25.85
CA VAL A 133 -27.10 21.15 25.87
C VAL A 133 -28.44 21.62 25.31
N GLU A 134 -28.82 22.88 25.52
CA GLU A 134 -30.08 23.44 25.02
C GLU A 134 -30.12 23.48 23.49
N PHE A 135 -28.96 23.69 22.85
CA PHE A 135 -28.83 23.59 21.40
C PHE A 135 -28.86 22.15 20.90
N ALA A 136 -28.28 21.22 21.65
CA ALA A 136 -28.36 19.80 21.33
C ALA A 136 -29.80 19.31 21.39
N GLU A 137 -30.55 19.64 22.44
CA GLU A 137 -31.97 19.30 22.57
C GLU A 137 -32.78 19.88 21.43
N LYS A 138 -32.61 21.17 21.17
CA LYS A 138 -33.32 21.81 20.06
C LYS A 138 -32.99 21.15 18.72
N ALA A 139 -31.73 20.80 18.46
CA ALA A 139 -31.36 20.09 17.25
C ALA A 139 -32.03 18.72 17.14
N VAL A 140 -32.13 17.97 18.24
CA VAL A 140 -32.84 16.68 18.29
C VAL A 140 -34.33 16.88 18.01
N GLU A 141 -34.97 17.87 18.63
CA GLU A 141 -36.37 18.24 18.38
C GLU A 141 -36.61 18.64 16.92
N SER A 142 -35.65 19.32 16.29
CA SER A 142 -35.66 19.68 14.86
C SER A 142 -35.39 18.48 13.93
N GLY A 143 -35.26 17.26 14.45
CA GLY A 143 -35.17 16.02 13.66
C GLY A 143 -33.83 15.77 12.97
N VAL A 144 -32.71 16.26 13.52
CA VAL A 144 -31.38 16.11 12.88
C VAL A 144 -30.86 14.66 12.85
N ILE A 145 -31.29 13.79 13.76
CA ILE A 145 -30.69 12.44 13.96
C ILE A 145 -30.88 11.54 12.72
N PRO A 146 -32.09 11.32 12.17
CA PRO A 146 -32.26 10.42 11.02
C PRO A 146 -31.46 10.82 9.76
N PRO A 147 -31.43 12.10 9.32
CA PRO A 147 -30.58 12.50 8.19
C PRO A 147 -29.08 12.30 8.48
N LEU A 148 -28.61 12.59 9.69
CA LEU A 148 -27.20 12.36 10.06
C LEU A 148 -26.86 10.86 10.09
N MET A 149 -27.78 10.01 10.52
CA MET A 149 -27.62 8.55 10.46
C MET A 149 -27.56 8.04 9.02
N GLU A 150 -28.35 8.58 8.09
CA GLU A 150 -28.25 8.26 6.67
C GLU A 150 -26.93 8.72 6.04
N LEU A 151 -26.45 9.90 6.41
CA LEU A 151 -25.10 10.34 6.02
C LEU A 151 -24.03 9.37 6.54
N LEU A 152 -24.14 8.94 7.80
CA LEU A 152 -23.23 7.97 8.42
C LEU A 152 -23.25 6.60 7.71
N ARG A 153 -24.42 6.12 7.27
CA ARG A 153 -24.55 4.87 6.51
C ARG A 153 -23.80 4.90 5.19
N GLY A 154 -23.53 6.08 4.63
CA GLY A 154 -22.60 6.24 3.52
C GLY A 154 -23.07 5.68 2.18
N ARG A 155 -24.38 5.43 2.01
CA ARG A 155 -24.93 4.81 0.79
C ARG A 155 -24.80 5.70 -0.45
N LYS A 156 -24.99 7.01 -0.26
CA LYS A 156 -24.98 8.01 -1.34
C LYS A 156 -23.86 9.05 -1.21
N MET A 157 -23.19 9.13 -0.06
CA MET A 157 -22.27 10.22 0.28
C MET A 157 -20.87 9.73 0.55
N SER A 158 -19.87 10.60 0.39
CA SER A 158 -18.47 10.25 0.57
C SER A 158 -18.10 10.15 2.05
N TRP A 159 -16.88 9.68 2.31
CA TRP A 159 -16.32 9.62 3.67
C TRP A 159 -16.23 11.00 4.34
N VAL A 160 -16.14 12.07 3.53
CA VAL A 160 -16.04 13.45 4.03
C VAL A 160 -17.32 13.84 4.76
N GLU A 161 -18.49 13.54 4.20
CA GLU A 161 -19.78 13.77 4.85
C GLU A 161 -20.01 12.81 6.03
N GLN A 162 -19.62 11.53 5.88
CA GLN A 162 -19.75 10.52 6.94
C GLN A 162 -19.02 10.95 8.22
N ARG A 163 -17.79 11.45 8.11
CA ARG A 163 -17.00 11.93 9.27
C ARG A 163 -17.67 13.09 10.00
N VAL A 164 -18.21 14.05 9.26
CA VAL A 164 -18.87 15.22 9.85
C VAL A 164 -20.18 14.82 10.51
N ALA A 165 -20.90 13.87 9.92
CA ALA A 165 -22.10 13.29 10.52
C ALA A 165 -21.78 12.57 11.84
N VAL A 166 -20.72 11.75 11.89
CA VAL A 166 -20.25 11.13 13.16
C VAL A 166 -19.93 12.20 14.20
N ARG A 167 -19.22 13.26 13.82
CA ARG A 167 -18.88 14.35 14.74
C ARG A 167 -20.13 15.01 15.32
N ALA A 168 -21.11 15.34 14.47
CA ALA A 168 -22.37 15.95 14.92
C ALA A 168 -23.16 15.01 15.84
N LEU A 169 -23.28 13.72 15.48
CA LEU A 169 -23.90 12.70 16.32
C LEU A 169 -23.16 12.52 17.66
N GLY A 170 -21.83 12.56 17.65
CA GLY A 170 -21.00 12.46 18.86
C GLY A 170 -21.24 13.63 19.82
N HIS A 171 -21.39 14.86 19.31
CA HIS A 171 -21.76 16.00 20.15
C HIS A 171 -23.16 15.83 20.76
N LEU A 172 -24.14 15.34 19.99
CA LEU A 172 -25.48 15.04 20.51
C LEU A 172 -25.45 13.91 21.55
N ALA A 173 -24.64 12.88 21.35
CA ALA A 173 -24.48 11.79 22.32
C ALA A 173 -23.74 12.22 23.60
N SER A 174 -23.02 13.34 23.60
CA SER A 174 -22.21 13.77 24.73
C SER A 174 -23.01 14.31 25.93
N TYR A 175 -24.30 14.59 25.75
CA TYR A 175 -25.18 15.04 26.83
C TYR A 175 -26.19 13.96 27.20
N GLU A 176 -26.37 13.73 28.49
CA GLU A 176 -27.37 12.77 29.01
C GLU A 176 -28.78 13.05 28.47
N ARG A 177 -29.16 14.33 28.38
CA ARG A 177 -30.49 14.77 27.94
C ARG A 177 -30.82 14.40 26.49
N THR A 178 -29.81 14.22 25.64
CA THR A 178 -29.98 13.88 24.21
C THR A 178 -29.49 12.48 23.87
N PHE A 179 -28.85 11.78 24.80
CA PHE A 179 -28.29 10.45 24.59
C PHE A 179 -29.37 9.40 24.23
N GLU A 180 -30.49 9.40 24.95
CA GLU A 180 -31.59 8.44 24.71
C GLU A 180 -32.15 8.48 23.28
N ALA A 181 -32.16 9.68 22.67
CA ALA A 181 -32.60 9.83 21.28
C ALA A 181 -31.63 9.17 20.28
N LEU A 182 -30.34 9.04 20.63
CA LEU A 182 -29.33 8.35 19.83
C LEU A 182 -29.17 6.87 20.20
N ALA A 183 -29.50 6.48 21.44
CA ALA A 183 -29.41 5.10 21.92
C ALA A 183 -30.22 4.12 21.06
N GLN A 184 -31.33 4.58 20.47
CA GLN A 184 -32.13 3.81 19.50
C GLN A 184 -31.34 3.36 18.26
N TYR A 185 -30.21 4.01 17.96
CA TYR A 185 -29.34 3.73 16.83
C TYR A 185 -27.97 3.15 17.25
N GLU A 186 -27.78 2.74 18.51
CA GLU A 186 -26.49 2.37 19.10
C GLU A 186 -25.69 1.36 18.23
N GLU A 187 -26.31 0.24 17.85
CA GLU A 187 -25.63 -0.81 17.07
C GLU A 187 -25.19 -0.30 15.68
N GLU A 188 -25.94 0.63 15.09
CA GLU A 188 -25.59 1.25 13.82
C GLU A 188 -24.49 2.30 13.96
N VAL A 189 -24.57 3.16 14.99
CA VAL A 189 -23.57 4.19 15.28
C VAL A 189 -22.21 3.54 15.55
N VAL A 190 -22.19 2.48 16.37
CA VAL A 190 -20.96 1.74 16.69
C VAL A 190 -20.36 1.10 15.42
N ARG A 191 -21.17 0.41 14.61
CA ARG A 191 -20.70 -0.22 13.36
C ARG A 191 -20.21 0.80 12.34
N GLY A 192 -20.94 1.91 12.16
CA GLY A 192 -20.56 2.99 11.26
C GLY A 192 -19.26 3.69 11.68
N SER A 193 -19.10 3.93 12.98
CA SER A 193 -17.90 4.59 13.53
C SER A 193 -16.63 3.76 13.34
N VAL A 194 -16.69 2.44 13.55
CA VAL A 194 -15.56 1.54 13.31
C VAL A 194 -15.20 1.50 11.81
N ALA A 195 -16.21 1.40 10.94
CA ALA A 195 -15.99 1.39 9.50
C ALA A 195 -15.38 2.71 8.98
N ASN A 196 -15.81 3.86 9.53
CA ASN A 196 -15.23 5.17 9.21
C ASN A 196 -13.77 5.29 9.66
N ARG A 197 -13.45 4.84 10.89
CA ARG A 197 -12.06 4.84 11.39
C ARG A 197 -11.14 4.01 10.51
N GLU A 198 -11.58 2.85 10.03
CA GLU A 198 -10.80 2.04 9.08
C GLU A 198 -10.61 2.74 7.72
N MET A 199 -11.65 3.41 7.21
CA MET A 199 -11.60 4.15 5.95
C MET A 199 -10.69 5.38 6.03
N GLU A 200 -10.74 6.14 7.14
CA GLU A 200 -9.87 7.30 7.36
C GLU A 200 -8.40 6.92 7.37
N ASN A 201 -8.05 5.84 8.07
CA ASN A 201 -6.69 5.30 8.08
C ASN A 201 -6.25 4.93 6.66
N PHE A 202 -7.09 4.20 5.91
CA PHE A 202 -6.81 3.83 4.52
C PHE A 202 -6.57 5.05 3.63
N LYS A 203 -7.40 6.10 3.74
CA LYS A 203 -7.23 7.32 2.95
C LYS A 203 -5.99 8.12 3.35
N ALA A 204 -5.69 8.21 4.65
CA ALA A 204 -4.46 8.84 5.12
C ALA A 204 -3.22 8.11 4.60
N GLU A 205 -3.28 6.78 4.54
CA GLU A 205 -2.21 5.92 4.02
C GLU A 205 -2.03 6.12 2.50
N GLU A 206 -3.14 6.17 1.75
CA GLU A 206 -3.15 6.48 0.31
C GLU A 206 -2.53 7.86 0.02
N TRP A 207 -2.94 8.90 0.75
CA TRP A 207 -2.41 10.25 0.58
C TRP A 207 -0.92 10.34 0.93
N THR A 208 -0.51 9.67 2.02
CA THR A 208 0.90 9.60 2.40
C THR A 208 1.73 8.94 1.29
N SER A 209 1.24 7.83 0.71
CA SER A 209 1.90 7.16 -0.41
C SER A 209 2.00 8.07 -1.64
N GLN A 210 0.94 8.81 -1.97
CA GLN A 210 0.97 9.75 -3.10
C GLN A 210 2.00 10.86 -2.88
N ILE A 211 1.99 11.53 -1.72
CA ILE A 211 2.95 12.60 -1.40
C ILE A 211 4.38 12.08 -1.44
N GLN A 212 4.62 10.89 -0.91
CA GLN A 212 5.92 10.22 -0.99
C GLN A 212 6.35 10.01 -2.45
N CYS A 213 5.47 9.49 -3.31
CA CYS A 213 5.76 9.27 -4.72
C CYS A 213 6.11 10.58 -5.45
N TRP A 214 5.33 11.65 -5.25
CA TRP A 214 5.61 12.96 -5.86
C TRP A 214 6.91 13.58 -5.34
N SER A 215 7.20 13.40 -4.06
CA SER A 215 8.46 13.85 -3.45
C SER A 215 9.66 13.12 -4.04
N LEU A 216 9.57 11.79 -4.18
CA LEU A 216 10.61 10.97 -4.80
C LEU A 216 10.79 11.31 -6.28
N TYR A 217 9.70 11.58 -7.00
CA TYR A 217 9.78 12.05 -8.38
C TYR A 217 10.55 13.38 -8.49
N LEU A 218 10.27 14.34 -7.60
CA LEU A 218 11.00 15.60 -7.57
C LEU A 218 12.50 15.36 -7.28
N LEU A 219 12.83 14.52 -6.30
CA LEU A 219 14.21 14.16 -5.99
C LEU A 219 14.92 13.45 -7.15
N ASN A 220 14.20 12.57 -7.87
CA ASN A 220 14.70 11.93 -9.09
C ASN A 220 15.11 12.98 -10.13
N CYS A 221 14.32 14.04 -10.33
CA CYS A 221 14.65 15.13 -11.25
C CYS A 221 15.94 15.86 -10.85
N PHE A 222 16.19 16.08 -9.55
CA PHE A 222 17.45 16.67 -9.07
C PHE A 222 18.64 15.72 -9.25
N ALA A 223 18.48 14.46 -8.84
CA ALA A 223 19.51 13.44 -8.94
C ALA A 223 19.90 13.17 -10.41
N TYR A 224 18.91 13.10 -11.32
CA TYR A 224 19.15 12.92 -12.75
C TYR A 224 19.99 14.06 -13.34
N LYS A 225 19.79 15.29 -12.86
CA LYS A 225 20.57 16.48 -13.25
C LYS A 225 21.92 16.61 -12.54
N GLY A 226 22.37 15.60 -11.78
CA GLY A 226 23.64 15.66 -11.07
C GLY A 226 23.65 16.58 -9.84
N ARG A 227 22.49 17.00 -9.32
CA ARG A 227 22.38 18.00 -8.25
C ARG A 227 22.00 17.40 -6.90
N SER A 228 22.38 18.09 -5.83
CA SER A 228 22.00 17.79 -4.44
C SER A 228 22.36 16.40 -3.92
N TYR A 229 23.36 15.73 -4.53
CA TYR A 229 23.83 14.41 -4.13
C TYR A 229 24.35 14.37 -2.68
N ASN A 230 24.93 15.47 -2.20
CA ASN A 230 25.38 15.61 -0.82
C ASN A 230 24.25 15.41 0.20
N ILE A 231 23.04 15.86 -0.13
CA ILE A 231 21.84 15.73 0.72
C ILE A 231 21.14 14.39 0.44
N ILE A 232 20.94 14.05 -0.85
CA ILE A 232 20.20 12.84 -1.25
C ILE A 232 20.96 11.56 -0.84
N CYS A 233 22.29 11.59 -0.77
CA CYS A 233 23.11 10.45 -0.35
C CYS A 233 23.50 10.49 1.15
N GLU A 234 22.72 11.19 1.98
CA GLU A 234 22.80 11.06 3.43
C GLU A 234 22.39 9.66 3.88
N LYS A 235 23.11 9.12 4.88
CA LYS A 235 22.97 7.71 5.28
C LYS A 235 21.56 7.38 5.77
N GLU A 236 20.96 8.26 6.56
CA GLU A 236 19.62 8.04 7.13
C GLU A 236 18.54 8.07 6.05
N PHE A 237 18.67 8.98 5.08
CA PHE A 237 17.75 9.07 3.96
C PHE A 237 17.85 7.85 3.04
N LEU A 238 19.07 7.41 2.69
CA LEU A 238 19.28 6.21 1.89
C LEU A 238 18.70 4.94 2.56
N ARG A 239 18.80 4.81 3.88
CA ARG A 239 18.11 3.73 4.63
C ARG A 239 16.60 3.84 4.52
N SER A 240 16.07 5.07 4.63
CA SER A 240 14.64 5.33 4.53
C SER A 240 14.10 4.95 3.14
N LEU A 241 14.87 5.19 2.07
CA LEU A 241 14.49 4.81 0.70
C LEU A 241 14.22 3.32 0.53
N CYS A 242 14.92 2.44 1.25
CA CYS A 242 14.69 1.00 1.21
C CYS A 242 13.26 0.61 1.63
N TRP A 243 12.64 1.40 2.50
CA TRP A 243 11.28 1.16 3.01
C TRP A 243 10.20 1.89 2.20
N MET A 244 10.56 2.79 1.29
CA MET A 244 9.61 3.54 0.48
C MET A 244 9.15 2.68 -0.70
N TRP A 245 7.97 2.07 -0.57
CA TRP A 245 7.41 1.14 -1.54
C TRP A 245 6.32 1.80 -2.41
N GLY A 246 6.43 1.62 -3.73
CA GLY A 246 5.58 2.31 -4.72
C GLY A 246 4.51 1.45 -5.41
N GLY A 247 4.13 0.27 -4.89
CA GLY A 247 3.24 -0.65 -5.62
C GLY A 247 1.74 -0.55 -5.33
N LEU A 248 1.33 -0.20 -4.10
CA LEU A 248 -0.06 -0.40 -3.65
C LEU A 248 -1.04 0.70 -4.07
N ALA A 249 -0.63 1.97 -4.00
CA ALA A 249 -1.50 3.12 -4.36
C ALA A 249 -1.10 3.78 -5.69
N ASN A 250 0.11 3.54 -6.19
CA ASN A 250 0.64 4.15 -7.40
C ASN A 250 1.50 3.17 -8.19
N HIS A 251 0.87 2.16 -8.78
CA HIS A 251 1.47 1.00 -9.46
C HIS A 251 2.62 1.32 -10.45
N VAL A 252 2.71 2.55 -10.97
CA VAL A 252 3.77 2.97 -11.91
C VAL A 252 5.03 3.48 -11.20
N SER A 253 4.97 3.80 -9.90
CA SER A 253 6.08 4.43 -9.19
C SER A 253 7.07 3.39 -8.66
N PRO A 254 8.36 3.44 -9.08
CA PRO A 254 9.41 2.61 -8.48
C PRO A 254 9.80 3.06 -7.06
N ALA A 255 9.15 4.12 -6.55
CA ALA A 255 9.42 4.73 -5.25
C ALA A 255 10.92 4.81 -4.92
N GLY A 256 11.35 4.31 -3.75
CA GLY A 256 12.70 4.51 -3.25
C GLY A 256 13.77 3.83 -4.10
N VAL A 257 13.49 2.64 -4.64
CA VAL A 257 14.48 1.95 -5.51
C VAL A 257 14.71 2.69 -6.82
N GLY A 258 13.68 3.37 -7.35
CA GLY A 258 13.84 4.24 -8.52
C GLY A 258 14.90 5.32 -8.30
N LEU A 259 14.86 5.98 -7.14
CA LEU A 259 15.87 6.98 -6.78
C LEU A 259 17.25 6.34 -6.56
N ILE A 260 17.33 5.22 -5.83
CA ILE A 260 18.58 4.48 -5.63
C ILE A 260 19.23 4.12 -6.98
N ARG A 261 18.42 3.67 -7.95
CA ARG A 261 18.89 3.35 -9.31
C ARG A 261 19.46 4.55 -10.03
N ILE A 262 18.80 5.72 -9.94
CA ILE A 262 19.33 6.97 -10.53
C ILE A 262 20.67 7.34 -9.90
N LEU A 263 20.79 7.23 -8.57
CA LEU A 263 22.03 7.50 -7.86
C LEU A 263 23.17 6.56 -8.29
N CYS A 264 22.87 5.29 -8.61
CA CYS A 264 23.85 4.33 -9.12
C CYS A 264 24.42 4.70 -10.51
N TYR A 265 23.76 5.54 -11.31
CA TYR A 265 24.35 6.02 -12.57
C TYR A 265 25.49 7.01 -12.34
N ASN A 266 25.53 7.66 -11.17
CA ASN A 266 26.58 8.60 -10.80
C ASN A 266 27.67 7.93 -9.93
N LYS A 267 28.95 8.27 -10.17
CA LYS A 267 30.09 7.74 -9.40
C LYS A 267 30.01 8.04 -7.90
N TYR A 268 29.60 9.26 -7.54
CA TYR A 268 29.43 9.66 -6.14
C TYR A 268 28.32 8.84 -5.47
N GLY A 269 27.17 8.70 -6.14
CA GLY A 269 26.04 7.92 -5.63
C GLY A 269 26.41 6.45 -5.42
N ARG A 270 27.09 5.81 -6.38
CA ARG A 270 27.59 4.43 -6.23
C ARG A 270 28.49 4.27 -5.02
N LYS A 271 29.46 5.16 -4.83
CA LYS A 271 30.37 5.10 -3.66
C LYS A 271 29.58 5.14 -2.34
N ARG A 272 28.60 6.05 -2.24
CA ARG A 272 27.77 6.19 -1.04
C ARG A 272 26.89 4.96 -0.78
N ILE A 273 26.29 4.39 -1.82
CA ILE A 273 25.46 3.17 -1.72
C ILE A 273 26.32 1.96 -1.36
N ALA A 274 27.51 1.81 -1.96
CA ALA A 274 28.44 0.73 -1.68
C ALA A 274 29.01 0.75 -0.25
N ASP A 275 29.03 1.92 0.39
CA ASP A 275 29.42 2.06 1.80
C ASP A 275 28.30 1.65 2.78
N MET A 276 27.09 1.34 2.28
CA MET A 276 25.92 1.05 3.10
C MET A 276 25.45 -0.39 2.94
N LYS A 277 25.86 -1.23 3.89
CA LYS A 277 25.50 -2.66 3.95
C LYS A 277 23.99 -2.89 3.89
N ASP A 278 23.21 -2.14 4.66
CA ASP A 278 21.74 -2.27 4.74
C ASP A 278 21.08 -2.05 3.36
N VAL A 279 21.59 -1.09 2.58
CA VAL A 279 21.06 -0.77 1.23
C VAL A 279 21.44 -1.88 0.24
N ILE A 280 22.66 -2.43 0.34
CA ILE A 280 23.10 -3.57 -0.48
C ILE A 280 22.23 -4.80 -0.19
N GLU A 281 21.99 -5.10 1.10
CA GLU A 281 21.13 -6.22 1.50
C GLU A 281 19.69 -6.03 0.99
N TYR A 282 19.15 -4.81 1.07
CA TYR A 282 17.86 -4.47 0.46
C TYR A 282 17.82 -4.74 -1.06
N LEU A 283 18.84 -4.27 -1.81
CA LEU A 283 18.92 -4.50 -3.26
C LEU A 283 19.06 -5.99 -3.59
N CYS A 284 19.76 -6.75 -2.76
CA CYS A 284 19.92 -8.19 -2.88
C CYS A 284 18.59 -8.93 -2.65
N ILE A 285 17.82 -8.55 -1.64
CA ILE A 285 16.48 -9.09 -1.39
C ILE A 285 15.56 -8.75 -2.55
N LEU A 286 15.53 -7.48 -2.99
CA LEU A 286 14.72 -7.01 -4.10
C LEU A 286 15.04 -7.73 -5.42
N SER A 287 16.30 -8.07 -5.68
CA SER A 287 16.71 -8.83 -6.88
C SER A 287 16.05 -10.20 -7.00
N ARG A 288 15.56 -10.77 -5.88
CA ARG A 288 14.82 -12.04 -5.82
C ARG A 288 13.31 -11.84 -5.66
N SER A 289 12.81 -10.59 -5.66
CA SER A 289 11.38 -10.30 -5.61
C SER A 289 10.68 -10.75 -6.90
N SER A 290 9.37 -10.93 -6.84
CA SER A 290 8.52 -11.15 -8.02
C SER A 290 7.77 -9.91 -8.47
N ASP A 291 8.06 -8.75 -7.87
CA ASP A 291 7.52 -7.47 -8.32
C ASP A 291 8.21 -6.92 -9.58
N ASP A 292 7.58 -5.92 -10.19
CA ASP A 292 8.09 -5.22 -11.38
C ASP A 292 9.43 -4.51 -11.14
N TRP A 293 9.84 -4.36 -9.89
CA TRP A 293 11.08 -3.69 -9.50
C TRP A 293 12.25 -4.65 -9.31
N GLN A 294 12.05 -5.96 -9.50
CA GLN A 294 13.12 -6.98 -9.47
C GLN A 294 14.32 -6.56 -10.34
N TYR A 295 14.05 -6.11 -11.58
CA TYR A 295 15.10 -5.71 -12.49
C TYR A 295 15.88 -4.50 -11.99
N MET A 296 15.24 -3.57 -11.26
CA MET A 296 15.93 -2.39 -10.72
C MET A 296 16.93 -2.79 -9.65
N GLY A 297 16.59 -3.77 -8.79
CA GLY A 297 17.51 -4.35 -7.82
C GLY A 297 18.73 -4.97 -8.52
N ILE A 298 18.49 -5.78 -9.55
CA ILE A 298 19.55 -6.39 -10.37
C ILE A 298 20.42 -5.32 -11.03
N ASP A 299 19.81 -4.32 -11.69
CA ASP A 299 20.51 -3.25 -12.41
C ASP A 299 21.41 -2.44 -11.48
N CYS A 300 20.93 -2.09 -10.28
CA CYS A 300 21.74 -1.41 -9.27
C CYS A 300 22.96 -2.24 -8.86
N LEU A 301 22.76 -3.53 -8.55
CA LEU A 301 23.86 -4.42 -8.16
C LEU A 301 24.87 -4.58 -9.30
N LEU A 302 24.42 -4.69 -10.55
CA LEU A 302 25.30 -4.76 -11.71
C LEU A 302 26.12 -3.47 -11.88
N LEU A 303 25.52 -2.29 -11.72
CA LEU A 303 26.22 -1.01 -11.77
C LEU A 303 27.32 -0.91 -10.68
N LEU A 304 27.03 -1.40 -9.48
CA LEU A 304 27.99 -1.41 -8.37
C LEU A 304 29.11 -2.45 -8.55
N LEU A 305 28.80 -3.61 -9.14
CA LEU A 305 29.77 -4.68 -9.40
C LEU A 305 30.66 -4.39 -10.60
N LYS A 306 30.16 -3.68 -11.62
CA LYS A 306 30.94 -3.28 -12.81
C LYS A 306 31.88 -2.11 -12.53
N ASP A 307 31.68 -1.35 -11.46
CA ASP A 307 32.57 -0.27 -11.04
C ASP A 307 33.65 -0.78 -10.07
N PHE A 308 34.92 -0.69 -10.48
CA PHE A 308 36.08 -1.13 -9.71
C PHE A 308 36.19 -0.48 -8.33
N ASP A 309 35.72 0.77 -8.16
CA ASP A 309 35.81 1.49 -6.88
C ASP A 309 34.83 0.94 -5.82
N THR A 310 33.74 0.30 -6.27
CA THR A 310 32.67 -0.19 -5.38
C THR A 310 32.58 -1.69 -5.30
N ARG A 311 33.02 -2.41 -6.35
CA ARG A 311 32.89 -3.85 -6.50
C ARG A 311 33.31 -4.65 -5.27
N TYR A 312 34.52 -4.39 -4.75
CA TYR A 312 35.08 -5.16 -3.64
C TYR A 312 34.30 -5.01 -2.33
N LYS A 313 33.54 -3.93 -2.18
CA LYS A 313 32.66 -3.72 -1.01
C LYS A 313 31.33 -4.46 -1.13
N VAL A 314 30.91 -4.75 -2.36
CA VAL A 314 29.55 -5.22 -2.68
C VAL A 314 29.54 -6.72 -3.00
N ILE A 315 30.60 -7.24 -3.63
CA ILE A 315 30.63 -8.61 -4.18
C ILE A 315 30.39 -9.69 -3.14
N ASP A 316 30.94 -9.54 -1.92
CA ASP A 316 30.80 -10.52 -0.84
C ASP A 316 29.34 -10.77 -0.42
N ILE A 317 28.50 -9.74 -0.55
CA ILE A 317 27.07 -9.81 -0.23
C ILE A 317 26.29 -10.20 -1.49
N ALA A 318 26.51 -9.46 -2.59
CA ALA A 318 25.70 -9.59 -3.80
C ALA A 318 25.77 -10.99 -4.43
N ILE A 319 26.93 -11.65 -4.40
CA ILE A 319 27.10 -12.98 -5.00
C ILE A 319 26.19 -14.03 -4.36
N LEU A 320 25.90 -13.92 -3.06
CA LEU A 320 25.08 -14.88 -2.32
C LEU A 320 23.60 -14.86 -2.74
N PHE A 321 23.18 -13.82 -3.48
CA PHE A 321 21.82 -13.64 -3.96
C PHE A 321 21.75 -13.76 -5.48
N LEU A 322 22.67 -13.08 -6.17
CA LEU A 322 22.71 -13.05 -7.63
C LEU A 322 22.99 -14.42 -8.25
N ILE A 323 23.68 -15.32 -7.55
CA ILE A 323 23.90 -16.69 -8.03
C ILE A 323 22.60 -17.45 -8.30
N ASP A 324 21.51 -17.12 -7.60
CA ASP A 324 20.22 -17.77 -7.81
C ASP A 324 19.51 -17.29 -9.08
N LEU A 325 19.95 -16.16 -9.64
CA LEU A 325 19.35 -15.48 -10.79
C LEU A 325 20.10 -15.72 -12.10
N ILE A 326 21.22 -16.43 -12.09
CA ILE A 326 22.07 -16.56 -13.28
C ILE A 326 21.43 -17.35 -14.42
N GLU A 327 20.36 -18.10 -14.16
CA GLU A 327 19.58 -18.81 -15.18
C GLU A 327 18.38 -18.04 -15.69
N LEU A 328 18.17 -16.83 -15.19
CA LEU A 328 17.13 -15.93 -15.67
C LEU A 328 17.43 -15.55 -17.13
N LYS A 329 16.51 -15.88 -18.04
CA LYS A 329 16.66 -15.55 -19.46
C LYS A 329 16.26 -14.10 -19.70
N ASP A 330 14.96 -13.87 -19.74
CA ASP A 330 14.37 -12.58 -20.04
C ASP A 330 13.69 -12.04 -18.78
N LEU A 331 13.62 -10.72 -18.63
CA LEU A 331 12.89 -10.06 -17.55
C LEU A 331 12.31 -8.74 -18.08
N GLY A 332 11.01 -8.74 -18.36
CA GLY A 332 10.39 -7.68 -19.17
C GLY A 332 11.08 -7.58 -20.53
N ASP A 333 11.45 -6.36 -20.93
CA ASP A 333 12.13 -6.10 -22.21
C ASP A 333 13.64 -6.45 -22.21
N ARG A 334 14.18 -6.93 -21.09
CA ARG A 334 15.61 -7.24 -20.97
C ARG A 334 15.88 -8.72 -21.23
N ALA A 335 16.63 -9.01 -22.29
CA ALA A 335 17.08 -10.37 -22.60
C ALA A 335 18.46 -10.67 -21.96
N ASN A 336 18.75 -11.96 -21.77
CA ASN A 336 20.03 -12.49 -21.28
C ASN A 336 20.48 -11.97 -19.91
N VAL A 337 19.54 -11.69 -19.00
CA VAL A 337 19.84 -11.09 -17.68
C VAL A 337 20.82 -11.95 -16.87
N GLY A 338 20.59 -13.26 -16.83
CA GLY A 338 21.44 -14.19 -16.10
C GLY A 338 22.87 -14.31 -16.63
N GLU A 339 23.07 -14.07 -17.94
CA GLU A 339 24.40 -14.03 -18.55
C GLU A 339 25.14 -12.75 -18.17
N GLU A 340 24.46 -11.60 -18.14
CA GLU A 340 25.04 -10.34 -17.65
C GLU A 340 25.43 -10.42 -16.17
N ILE A 341 24.61 -11.07 -15.34
CA ILE A 341 24.95 -11.37 -13.95
C ILE A 341 26.20 -12.24 -13.88
N THR A 342 26.26 -13.32 -14.67
CA THR A 342 27.41 -14.24 -14.70
C THR A 342 28.70 -13.52 -15.06
N LYS A 343 28.69 -12.68 -16.12
CA LYS A 343 29.84 -11.86 -16.52
C LYS A 343 30.26 -10.88 -15.43
N ALA A 344 29.31 -10.19 -14.81
CA ALA A 344 29.61 -9.23 -13.76
C ALA A 344 30.23 -9.92 -12.53
N LEU A 345 29.73 -11.09 -12.11
CA LEU A 345 30.30 -11.82 -10.98
C LEU A 345 31.70 -12.37 -11.29
N LEU A 346 31.92 -12.90 -12.49
CA LEU A 346 33.18 -13.53 -12.89
C LEU A 346 34.24 -12.57 -13.45
N LEU A 347 33.96 -11.26 -13.55
CA LEU A 347 34.82 -10.26 -14.19
C LEU A 347 36.31 -10.34 -13.78
N ASP A 348 36.57 -10.45 -12.47
CA ASP A 348 37.95 -10.55 -11.96
C ASP A 348 38.45 -12.00 -11.91
N TYR A 349 37.54 -12.97 -11.75
CA TYR A 349 37.88 -14.37 -11.59
C TYR A 349 38.54 -14.95 -12.85
N THR A 350 38.08 -14.54 -14.05
CA THR A 350 38.72 -14.89 -15.32
C THR A 350 40.16 -14.39 -15.40
N TYR A 351 40.37 -13.11 -15.04
CA TYR A 351 41.69 -12.49 -15.02
C TYR A 351 42.66 -13.21 -14.07
N PHE A 352 42.18 -13.62 -12.89
CA PHE A 352 43.02 -14.29 -11.89
C PHE A 352 43.36 -15.74 -12.24
N LYS A 353 42.42 -16.50 -12.84
CA LYS A 353 42.68 -17.88 -13.28
C LYS A 353 43.79 -17.93 -14.33
N GLU A 354 43.93 -16.88 -15.14
CA GLU A 354 44.93 -16.79 -16.20
C GLU A 354 46.34 -16.38 -15.70
N LYS A 355 46.46 -15.59 -14.63
CA LYS A 355 47.75 -14.95 -14.24
C LYS A 355 48.48 -15.48 -13.00
N LYS A 356 47.96 -16.45 -12.23
CA LYS A 356 48.64 -17.07 -11.05
C LYS A 356 49.34 -16.07 -10.08
N SER A 357 48.88 -14.82 -9.99
CA SER A 357 49.50 -13.78 -9.17
C SER A 357 48.52 -13.31 -8.10
N VAL A 358 48.80 -13.72 -6.86
CA VAL A 358 48.04 -13.38 -5.65
C VAL A 358 48.58 -12.08 -5.08
N LYS A 359 47.85 -10.98 -5.26
CA LYS A 359 47.85 -9.90 -4.25
C LYS A 359 46.54 -9.09 -4.32
N SER A 360 45.83 -9.21 -3.20
CA SER A 360 44.60 -8.52 -2.77
C SER A 360 43.31 -8.75 -3.57
N PHE A 361 42.73 -9.95 -3.42
CA PHE A 361 41.28 -10.08 -3.39
C PHE A 361 40.91 -10.36 -1.92
N ILE A 362 40.45 -9.35 -1.18
CA ILE A 362 39.78 -9.62 0.10
C ILE A 362 38.37 -10.06 -0.28
N THR A 363 38.20 -11.34 -0.56
CA THR A 363 36.90 -11.99 -0.42
C THR A 363 37.03 -13.17 0.50
N THR A 364 35.95 -13.46 1.19
CA THR A 364 35.92 -14.58 2.13
C THR A 364 36.15 -15.90 1.40
N LYS A 365 36.74 -16.90 2.07
CA LYS A 365 36.88 -18.28 1.51
C LYS A 365 35.55 -18.83 0.98
N LYS A 366 34.44 -18.45 1.62
CA LYS A 366 33.07 -18.78 1.19
C LYS A 366 32.77 -18.23 -0.20
N VAL A 367 33.08 -16.96 -0.46
CA VAL A 367 32.83 -16.29 -1.73
C VAL A 367 33.72 -16.85 -2.84
N GLN A 368 34.98 -17.15 -2.53
CA GLN A 368 35.87 -17.83 -3.47
C GLN A 368 35.30 -19.18 -3.92
N LYS A 369 34.86 -20.01 -2.97
CA LYS A 369 34.21 -21.29 -3.30
C LYS A 369 32.96 -21.10 -4.16
N VAL A 370 32.14 -20.09 -3.87
CA VAL A 370 30.93 -19.80 -4.66
C VAL A 370 31.29 -19.37 -6.09
N LEU A 371 32.39 -18.64 -6.30
CA LEU A 371 32.90 -18.28 -7.63
C LEU A 371 33.42 -19.50 -8.40
N GLU A 372 34.13 -20.41 -7.72
CA GLU A 372 34.58 -21.68 -8.30
C GLU A 372 33.39 -22.55 -8.74
N ASP A 373 32.41 -22.74 -7.83
CA ASP A 373 31.17 -23.48 -8.12
C ASP A 373 30.39 -22.85 -9.29
N LEU A 374 30.33 -21.52 -9.35
CA LEU A 374 29.71 -20.76 -10.44
C LEU A 374 30.43 -21.01 -11.77
N TRP A 375 31.76 -20.98 -11.78
CA TRP A 375 32.56 -21.25 -12.98
C TRP A 375 32.30 -22.66 -13.51
N ASP A 376 32.41 -23.66 -12.64
CA ASP A 376 32.23 -25.06 -13.01
C ASP A 376 30.82 -25.31 -13.53
N TRP A 377 29.84 -24.65 -12.93
CA TRP A 377 28.45 -24.77 -13.34
C TRP A 377 28.12 -24.06 -14.65
N LYS A 378 28.48 -22.77 -14.81
CA LYS A 378 28.07 -21.98 -15.99
C LYS A 378 28.99 -22.10 -17.19
N VAL A 379 30.27 -22.36 -16.96
CA VAL A 379 31.28 -22.42 -18.03
C VAL A 379 31.58 -23.88 -18.38
N GLU A 380 32.06 -24.67 -17.42
CA GLU A 380 32.51 -26.04 -17.69
C GLU A 380 31.36 -27.01 -18.01
N LYS A 381 30.31 -27.05 -17.17
CA LYS A 381 29.15 -27.93 -17.42
C LYS A 381 28.45 -27.55 -18.72
N ARG A 382 28.24 -26.26 -18.99
CA ARG A 382 27.68 -25.78 -20.27
C ARG A 382 28.54 -26.21 -21.47
N ARG A 383 29.87 -26.14 -21.37
CA ARG A 383 30.80 -26.61 -22.42
C ARG A 383 30.69 -28.11 -22.65
N LYS A 384 30.70 -28.92 -21.57
CA LYS A 384 30.57 -30.38 -21.64
C LYS A 384 29.23 -30.82 -22.23
N GLU A 385 28.14 -30.13 -21.89
CA GLU A 385 26.80 -30.46 -22.36
C GLU A 385 26.52 -30.04 -23.81
N LYS A 386 27.31 -29.13 -24.40
CA LYS A 386 27.17 -28.79 -25.83
C LYS A 386 27.43 -29.99 -26.74
N ALA A 387 28.28 -30.93 -26.33
CA ALA A 387 28.69 -32.10 -27.10
C ALA A 387 27.93 -33.40 -26.74
N ILE A 388 26.84 -33.31 -25.97
CA ILE A 388 26.01 -34.47 -25.61
C ILE A 388 25.10 -34.85 -26.78
N SER A 389 25.05 -36.15 -27.11
CA SER A 389 24.11 -36.74 -28.07
C SER A 389 22.69 -36.79 -27.50
N GLU A 390 21.69 -36.83 -28.38
CA GLU A 390 20.27 -36.85 -27.99
C GLU A 390 19.91 -38.13 -27.21
N GLU A 391 20.47 -39.28 -27.60
CA GLU A 391 20.31 -40.55 -26.89
C GLU A 391 20.78 -40.44 -25.43
N LYS A 392 21.99 -39.90 -25.22
CA LYS A 392 22.55 -39.69 -23.87
C LYS A 392 21.78 -38.65 -23.06
N LEU A 393 21.14 -37.69 -23.73
CA LEU A 393 20.25 -36.73 -23.08
C LEU A 393 18.99 -37.43 -22.55
N GLU A 394 18.39 -38.31 -23.34
CA GLU A 394 17.20 -39.07 -22.94
C GLU A 394 17.54 -40.11 -21.84
N GLU A 395 18.68 -40.81 -21.93
CA GLU A 395 19.17 -41.69 -20.85
C GLU A 395 19.24 -40.94 -19.51
N ARG A 396 19.84 -39.74 -19.51
CA ARG A 396 19.92 -38.89 -18.33
C ARG A 396 18.55 -38.44 -17.86
N ARG A 397 17.64 -38.13 -18.78
CA ARG A 397 16.26 -37.74 -18.45
C ARG A 397 15.52 -38.87 -17.74
N VAL A 398 15.61 -40.10 -18.25
CA VAL A 398 15.02 -41.30 -17.63
C VAL A 398 15.62 -41.51 -16.24
N LEU A 399 16.95 -41.47 -16.11
CA LEU A 399 17.64 -41.63 -14.82
C LEU A 399 17.21 -40.57 -13.80
N VAL A 400 17.16 -39.29 -14.20
CA VAL A 400 16.66 -38.19 -13.36
C VAL A 400 15.20 -38.42 -12.97
N GLY A 401 14.38 -38.94 -13.88
CA GLY A 401 12.99 -39.34 -13.63
C GLY A 401 12.87 -40.39 -12.53
N LEU A 402 13.71 -41.43 -12.57
CA LEU A 402 13.74 -42.50 -11.57
C LEU A 402 14.17 -41.98 -10.18
N ILE A 403 15.25 -41.19 -10.12
CA ILE A 403 15.72 -40.59 -8.85
C ILE A 403 14.65 -39.67 -8.27
N LYS A 404 13.96 -38.88 -9.11
CA LYS A 404 12.83 -38.04 -8.68
C LYS A 404 11.68 -38.88 -8.10
N GLN A 405 11.33 -40.01 -8.72
CA GLN A 405 10.31 -40.91 -8.18
C GLN A 405 10.71 -41.48 -6.83
N GLN A 406 11.97 -41.89 -6.67
CA GLN A 406 12.50 -42.34 -5.38
C GLN A 406 12.42 -41.23 -4.32
N ALA A 407 12.83 -40.00 -4.67
CA ALA A 407 12.71 -38.83 -3.79
C ALA A 407 11.26 -38.55 -3.38
N ASN A 408 10.31 -38.63 -4.32
CA ASN A 408 8.89 -38.46 -4.04
C ASN A 408 8.37 -39.55 -3.08
N ARG A 409 8.81 -40.81 -3.21
CA ARG A 409 8.43 -41.88 -2.29
C ARG A 409 8.94 -41.59 -0.88
N LEU A 410 10.22 -41.23 -0.74
CA LEU A 410 10.82 -40.84 0.55
C LEU A 410 10.09 -39.64 1.17
N TYR A 411 9.72 -38.65 0.35
CA TYR A 411 8.93 -37.50 0.79
C TYR A 411 7.56 -37.94 1.36
N CYS A 412 6.85 -38.83 0.66
CA CYS A 412 5.57 -39.37 1.14
C CYS A 412 5.72 -40.20 2.42
N LEU A 413 6.85 -40.86 2.63
CA LEU A 413 7.17 -41.60 3.86
C LEU A 413 7.55 -40.68 5.04
N GLY A 414 7.70 -39.36 4.80
CA GLY A 414 8.12 -38.40 5.82
C GLY A 414 9.64 -38.33 6.02
N GLU A 415 10.44 -39.07 5.25
CA GLU A 415 11.91 -39.01 5.27
C GLU A 415 12.42 -37.79 4.50
N ILE A 416 12.12 -36.60 5.02
CA ILE A 416 12.36 -35.32 4.32
C ILE A 416 13.85 -35.08 4.04
N GLY A 417 14.73 -35.48 4.97
CA GLY A 417 16.18 -35.34 4.82
C GLY A 417 16.74 -36.14 3.63
N GLU A 418 16.32 -37.38 3.49
CA GLU A 418 16.73 -38.25 2.39
C GLU A 418 16.08 -37.86 1.06
N ALA A 419 14.80 -37.45 1.08
CA ALA A 419 14.15 -36.88 -0.09
C ALA A 419 14.91 -35.66 -0.63
N ARG A 420 15.33 -34.74 0.25
CA ARG A 420 16.16 -33.57 -0.11
C ARG A 420 17.49 -33.98 -0.74
N ARG A 421 18.16 -35.00 -0.18
CA ARG A 421 19.43 -35.53 -0.72
C ARG A 421 19.22 -36.12 -2.12
N LYS A 422 18.17 -36.90 -2.32
CA LYS A 422 17.82 -37.49 -3.63
C LYS A 422 17.44 -36.44 -4.68
N TYR A 423 16.71 -35.39 -4.32
CA TYR A 423 16.49 -34.27 -5.24
C TYR A 423 17.79 -33.55 -5.62
N SER A 424 18.75 -33.45 -4.69
CA SER A 424 20.04 -32.83 -4.97
C SER A 424 20.91 -33.69 -5.89
N GLU A 425 20.89 -35.01 -5.71
CA GLU A 425 21.48 -35.99 -6.63
C GLU A 425 20.89 -35.87 -8.04
N ALA A 426 19.55 -35.81 -8.13
CA ALA A 426 18.85 -35.62 -9.38
C ALA A 426 19.25 -34.30 -10.08
N LEU A 427 19.34 -33.18 -9.34
CA LEU A 427 19.74 -31.88 -9.89
C LEU A 427 21.19 -31.87 -10.39
N ALA A 428 22.11 -32.53 -9.69
CA ALA A 428 23.52 -32.62 -10.11
C ALA A 428 23.65 -33.32 -11.47
N LEU A 429 22.92 -34.42 -11.66
CA LEU A 429 22.88 -35.21 -12.89
C LEU A 429 22.06 -34.56 -14.01
N CYS A 430 21.07 -33.74 -13.65
CA CYS A 430 20.16 -33.14 -14.61
C CYS A 430 20.90 -32.21 -15.59
N PRO A 431 20.79 -32.46 -16.91
CA PRO A 431 21.28 -31.56 -17.94
C PRO A 431 20.63 -30.18 -17.87
N LEU A 432 21.36 -29.12 -18.22
CA LEU A 432 20.86 -27.75 -18.18
C LEU A 432 19.69 -27.52 -19.16
N ARG A 433 19.61 -28.31 -20.24
CA ARG A 433 18.54 -28.26 -21.25
C ARG A 433 17.18 -28.79 -20.75
N LEU A 434 17.16 -29.63 -19.71
CA LEU A 434 15.94 -30.21 -19.16
C LEU A 434 15.23 -29.23 -18.19
N ILE A 435 14.78 -28.09 -18.74
CA ILE A 435 14.25 -26.97 -17.96
C ILE A 435 13.05 -27.40 -17.10
N LYS A 436 12.10 -28.16 -17.68
CA LYS A 436 10.88 -28.60 -16.98
C LYS A 436 11.20 -29.47 -15.77
N GLU A 437 12.09 -30.44 -15.95
CA GLU A 437 12.53 -31.34 -14.90
C GLU A 437 13.23 -30.56 -13.78
N ARG A 438 14.11 -29.60 -14.13
CA ARG A 438 14.82 -28.77 -13.16
C ARG A 438 13.89 -27.87 -12.34
N ILE A 439 12.89 -27.24 -12.96
CA ILE A 439 11.87 -26.45 -12.25
C ILE A 439 11.21 -27.31 -11.18
N VAL A 440 10.77 -28.52 -11.55
CA VAL A 440 10.08 -29.44 -10.62
C VAL A 440 11.02 -29.89 -9.50
N LEU A 441 12.26 -30.27 -9.81
CA LEU A 441 13.23 -30.71 -8.82
C LEU A 441 13.57 -29.60 -7.81
N TYR A 442 13.87 -28.39 -8.28
CA TYR A 442 14.11 -27.25 -7.41
C TYR A 442 12.89 -26.95 -6.53
N SER A 443 11.70 -26.90 -7.13
CA SER A 443 10.48 -26.60 -6.38
C SER A 443 10.17 -27.67 -5.31
N ASN A 444 10.38 -28.95 -5.61
CA ASN A 444 10.18 -30.03 -4.64
C ASN A 444 11.27 -30.04 -3.55
N ARG A 445 12.51 -29.72 -3.89
CA ARG A 445 13.58 -29.56 -2.90
C ARG A 445 13.30 -28.37 -1.97
N ALA A 446 12.79 -27.26 -2.49
CA ALA A 446 12.34 -26.12 -1.69
C ALA A 446 11.25 -26.52 -0.67
N GLN A 447 10.32 -27.39 -1.06
CA GLN A 447 9.32 -27.93 -0.14
C GLN A 447 9.97 -28.72 1.01
N CYS A 448 10.98 -29.53 0.71
CA CYS A 448 11.72 -30.25 1.74
C CYS A 448 12.44 -29.27 2.68
N GLN A 449 13.06 -28.23 2.13
CA GLN A 449 13.76 -27.20 2.92
C GLN A 449 12.81 -26.46 3.88
N LEU A 450 11.59 -26.13 3.43
CA LEU A 450 10.55 -25.54 4.29
C LEU A 450 10.20 -26.46 5.47
N LEU A 451 9.98 -27.76 5.19
CA LEU A 451 9.66 -28.75 6.23
C LEU A 451 10.81 -28.95 7.23
N LEU A 452 12.06 -28.79 6.76
CA LEU A 452 13.27 -28.82 7.59
C LEU A 452 13.57 -27.48 8.27
N LYS A 453 12.70 -26.47 8.12
CA LYS A 453 12.86 -25.12 8.68
C LYS A 453 14.14 -24.39 8.23
N ASP A 454 14.57 -24.62 6.99
CA ASP A 454 15.65 -23.87 6.34
C ASP A 454 15.08 -22.91 5.28
N PRO A 455 14.63 -21.69 5.68
CA PRO A 455 14.00 -20.75 4.76
C PRO A 455 14.99 -20.18 3.74
N ASP A 456 16.27 -20.04 4.06
CA ASP A 456 17.27 -19.48 3.14
C ASP A 456 17.45 -20.39 1.92
N SER A 457 17.65 -21.69 2.16
CA SER A 457 17.73 -22.64 1.05
C SER A 457 16.42 -22.77 0.28
N ALA A 458 15.27 -22.67 0.96
CA ALA A 458 13.96 -22.69 0.32
C ALA A 458 13.77 -21.49 -0.64
N ILE A 459 14.24 -20.30 -0.26
CA ILE A 459 14.23 -19.10 -1.11
C ILE A 459 15.13 -19.31 -2.33
N THR A 460 16.34 -19.83 -2.13
CA THR A 460 17.28 -20.12 -3.22
C THR A 460 16.69 -21.09 -4.23
N ASP A 461 16.17 -22.24 -3.78
CA ASP A 461 15.60 -23.24 -4.68
C ASP A 461 14.35 -22.73 -5.41
N SER A 462 13.47 -22.02 -4.69
CA SER A 462 12.26 -21.47 -5.30
C SER A 462 12.60 -20.38 -6.32
N THR A 463 13.60 -19.52 -6.03
CA THR A 463 14.06 -18.48 -6.96
C THR A 463 14.65 -19.09 -8.23
N ARG A 464 15.48 -20.13 -8.13
CA ARG A 464 16.01 -20.83 -9.31
C ARG A 464 14.91 -21.45 -10.16
N ALA A 465 13.89 -22.04 -9.54
CA ALA A 465 12.73 -22.55 -10.25
C ALA A 465 11.94 -21.44 -10.97
N LEU A 466 11.83 -20.25 -10.37
CA LEU A 466 11.14 -19.09 -10.95
C LEU A 466 11.94 -18.41 -12.06
N CYS A 467 13.28 -18.43 -12.01
CA CYS A 467 14.13 -17.96 -13.09
C CYS A 467 14.03 -18.85 -14.35
N LEU A 468 13.81 -20.14 -14.15
CA LEU A 468 13.68 -21.13 -15.23
C LEU A 468 12.27 -21.16 -15.84
N SER A 469 11.24 -20.67 -15.14
CA SER A 469 9.88 -20.68 -15.66
C SER A 469 9.72 -19.75 -16.86
N THR A 470 8.76 -20.05 -17.73
CA THR A 470 8.42 -19.21 -18.89
C THR A 470 6.93 -18.93 -18.87
N PRO A 471 6.49 -17.68 -18.67
CA PRO A 471 7.30 -16.49 -18.35
C PRO A 471 8.03 -16.60 -16.99
N PRO A 472 9.08 -15.80 -16.72
CA PRO A 472 9.72 -15.75 -15.41
C PRO A 472 8.72 -15.48 -14.30
N ASN A 473 9.01 -15.95 -13.08
CA ASN A 473 8.16 -15.72 -11.91
C ASN A 473 6.70 -16.25 -12.06
N SER A 474 6.46 -17.26 -12.90
CA SER A 474 5.09 -17.77 -13.17
C SER A 474 4.77 -19.11 -12.51
N HIS A 475 5.77 -19.81 -11.97
CA HIS A 475 5.56 -21.14 -11.40
C HIS A 475 4.89 -21.06 -10.02
N GLY A 476 3.56 -21.19 -9.98
CA GLY A 476 2.73 -21.01 -8.77
C GLY A 476 3.20 -21.76 -7.53
N LYS A 477 3.58 -23.04 -7.63
CA LYS A 477 4.09 -23.81 -6.48
C LYS A 477 5.36 -23.19 -5.89
N SER A 478 6.25 -22.66 -6.73
CA SER A 478 7.48 -22.01 -6.25
C SER A 478 7.20 -20.65 -5.62
N LEU A 479 6.28 -19.86 -6.19
CA LEU A 479 5.82 -18.61 -5.56
C LEU A 479 5.26 -18.87 -4.16
N TRP A 480 4.35 -19.84 -4.03
CA TRP A 480 3.77 -20.19 -2.74
C TRP A 480 4.82 -20.67 -1.73
N ARG A 481 5.77 -21.52 -2.16
CA ARG A 481 6.86 -21.99 -1.30
C ARG A 481 7.77 -20.85 -0.84
N ARG A 482 8.13 -19.94 -1.75
CA ARG A 482 9.00 -18.81 -1.42
C ARG A 482 8.29 -17.78 -0.52
N SER A 483 6.99 -17.55 -0.71
CA SER A 483 6.21 -16.68 0.16
C SER A 483 6.22 -17.15 1.63
N GLN A 484 6.15 -18.46 1.87
CA GLN A 484 6.23 -19.06 3.19
C GLN A 484 7.64 -18.90 3.78
N ALA A 485 8.69 -19.10 2.97
CA ALA A 485 10.06 -18.90 3.41
C ALA A 485 10.33 -17.42 3.78
N TYR A 486 9.81 -16.47 3.00
CA TYR A 486 9.89 -15.05 3.32
C TYR A 486 9.13 -14.69 4.61
N ASP A 487 7.94 -15.27 4.83
CA ASP A 487 7.20 -15.11 6.09
C ASP A 487 8.02 -15.59 7.30
N MET A 488 8.68 -16.76 7.19
CA MET A 488 9.57 -17.27 8.24
C MET A 488 10.77 -16.35 8.52
N LYS A 489 11.21 -15.56 7.53
CA LYS A 489 12.30 -14.58 7.68
C LYS A 489 11.83 -13.20 8.15
N GLY A 490 10.52 -12.98 8.30
CA GLY A 490 9.97 -11.65 8.58
C GLY A 490 10.05 -10.68 7.39
N LEU A 491 10.26 -11.20 6.18
CA LEU A 491 10.30 -10.44 4.93
C LEU A 491 8.89 -10.27 4.39
N ALA A 492 8.09 -9.46 5.09
CA ALA A 492 6.65 -9.35 4.86
C ALA A 492 6.31 -8.81 3.46
N LYS A 493 7.10 -7.85 2.95
CA LYS A 493 6.91 -7.25 1.63
C LYS A 493 7.09 -8.30 0.54
N GLU A 494 8.19 -9.04 0.59
CA GLU A 494 8.54 -10.06 -0.39
C GLU A 494 7.55 -11.24 -0.35
N SER A 495 7.11 -11.63 0.86
CA SER A 495 6.07 -12.64 1.06
C SER A 495 4.74 -12.22 0.43
N LEU A 496 4.34 -10.95 0.62
CA LEU A 496 3.13 -10.39 0.03
C LEU A 496 3.18 -10.40 -1.51
N MET A 497 4.31 -9.99 -2.10
CA MET A 497 4.48 -9.99 -3.56
C MET A 497 4.35 -11.38 -4.16
N ASP A 498 5.00 -12.38 -3.57
CA ASP A 498 4.90 -13.76 -4.03
C ASP A 498 3.46 -14.28 -3.90
N CYS A 499 2.73 -13.90 -2.85
CA CYS A 499 1.32 -14.26 -2.68
C CYS A 499 0.41 -13.62 -3.72
N ILE A 500 0.60 -12.33 -4.02
CA ILE A 500 -0.17 -11.62 -5.05
C ILE A 500 0.09 -12.27 -6.41
N MET A 501 1.35 -12.50 -6.77
CA MET A 501 1.73 -13.15 -8.02
C MET A 501 1.20 -14.58 -8.11
N PHE A 502 1.22 -15.33 -7.00
CA PHE A 502 0.64 -16.67 -6.91
C PHE A 502 -0.85 -16.64 -7.27
N ILE A 503 -1.62 -15.72 -6.67
CA ILE A 503 -3.05 -15.58 -6.96
C ILE A 503 -3.27 -15.14 -8.40
N SER A 504 -2.54 -14.15 -8.90
CA SER A 504 -2.66 -13.69 -10.29
C SER A 504 -2.41 -14.83 -11.30
N SER A 505 -1.53 -15.78 -10.96
CA SER A 505 -1.28 -16.98 -11.79
C SER A 505 -2.37 -18.06 -11.70
N GLU A 506 -3.07 -18.19 -10.57
CA GLU A 506 -4.13 -19.21 -10.35
C GLU A 506 -5.55 -18.72 -10.71
N VAL A 507 -5.80 -17.41 -10.69
CA VAL A 507 -7.13 -16.78 -10.79
C VAL A 507 -7.73 -16.82 -12.20
N ILE A 508 -7.01 -17.33 -13.21
CA ILE A 508 -7.61 -17.56 -14.53
C ILE A 508 -8.75 -18.60 -14.45
N THR A 509 -8.85 -19.43 -13.38
CA THR A 509 -9.91 -20.46 -13.32
C THR A 509 -10.57 -20.76 -11.95
N LYS A 510 -10.14 -20.24 -10.78
CA LYS A 510 -10.66 -20.67 -9.46
C LYS A 510 -10.77 -19.58 -8.38
N LYS A 511 -11.62 -19.85 -7.35
CA LYS A 511 -11.71 -19.08 -6.10
C LYS A 511 -10.35 -19.07 -5.37
N ILE A 512 -9.99 -17.92 -4.77
CA ILE A 512 -8.76 -17.75 -3.98
C ILE A 512 -8.76 -18.74 -2.80
N PRO A 513 -7.71 -19.57 -2.62
CA PRO A 513 -7.61 -20.46 -1.47
C PRO A 513 -7.55 -19.68 -0.14
N TYR A 514 -8.27 -20.16 0.88
CA TYR A 514 -8.34 -19.51 2.19
C TYR A 514 -6.96 -19.28 2.83
N TYR A 515 -6.05 -20.24 2.68
CA TYR A 515 -4.68 -20.11 3.20
C TYR A 515 -3.91 -18.94 2.57
N ALA A 516 -4.14 -18.67 1.28
CA ALA A 516 -3.47 -17.60 0.55
C ALA A 516 -4.06 -16.25 0.95
N ALA A 517 -5.39 -16.15 1.03
CA ALA A 517 -6.07 -14.96 1.54
C ALA A 517 -5.62 -14.61 2.97
N ARG A 518 -5.48 -15.61 3.85
CA ARG A 518 -4.98 -15.41 5.21
C ARG A 518 -3.53 -14.90 5.25
N MET A 519 -2.64 -15.47 4.42
CA MET A 519 -1.26 -15.01 4.33
C MET A 519 -1.19 -13.56 3.82
N ILE A 520 -1.96 -13.24 2.77
CA ILE A 520 -2.02 -11.88 2.23
C ILE A 520 -2.49 -10.89 3.28
N SER A 521 -3.58 -11.18 4.01
CA SER A 521 -4.03 -10.28 5.08
C SER A 521 -2.94 -10.06 6.12
N LYS A 522 -2.28 -11.13 6.57
CA LYS A 522 -1.17 -11.05 7.53
C LYS A 522 -0.04 -10.14 7.02
N GLN A 523 0.41 -10.33 5.78
CA GLN A 523 1.52 -9.55 5.24
C GLN A 523 1.11 -8.12 4.87
N MET A 524 -0.11 -7.90 4.39
CA MET A 524 -0.65 -6.56 4.17
C MET A 524 -0.66 -5.74 5.46
N ASP A 525 -1.14 -6.33 6.56
CA ASP A 525 -1.16 -5.66 7.86
C ASP A 525 0.27 -5.33 8.35
N ALA A 526 1.26 -6.18 8.06
CA ALA A 526 2.65 -5.97 8.45
C ALA A 526 3.43 -4.97 7.56
N THR A 527 3.02 -4.79 6.31
CA THR A 527 3.73 -3.96 5.31
C THR A 527 3.16 -2.55 5.18
N TRP A 528 2.03 -2.28 5.84
CA TRP A 528 1.33 -1.02 5.66
C TRP A 528 2.05 0.18 6.29
N LEU A 529 1.91 1.36 5.67
CA LEU A 529 2.63 2.60 6.05
C LEU A 529 2.48 2.98 7.54
N PHE A 530 1.35 2.65 8.17
CA PHE A 530 1.10 2.88 9.60
C PHE A 530 0.99 1.59 10.44
N ALA A 531 1.50 0.46 9.96
CA ALA A 531 1.50 -0.81 10.70
C ALA A 531 2.07 -0.64 12.13
N THR A 532 3.17 0.09 12.26
CA THR A 532 3.82 0.41 13.54
C THR A 532 2.93 1.25 14.46
N SER A 533 2.18 2.21 13.92
CA SER A 533 1.25 3.05 14.69
C SER A 533 0.02 2.26 15.16
N ARG A 534 -0.49 1.35 14.33
CA ARG A 534 -1.59 0.44 14.69
C ARG A 534 -1.22 -0.52 15.82
N LEU A 535 0.02 -1.05 15.81
CA LEU A 535 0.52 -1.92 16.88
C LEU A 535 0.66 -1.20 18.23
N ARG A 536 1.00 0.10 18.22
CA ARG A 536 1.04 0.92 19.45
C ARG A 536 -0.36 1.20 19.98
N LEU A 537 -1.34 1.44 19.10
CA LEU A 537 -2.75 1.62 19.48
C LEU A 537 -3.35 0.34 20.08
N SER A 538 -3.10 -0.83 19.48
CA SER A 538 -3.64 -2.09 20.00
C SER A 538 -3.07 -2.49 21.37
N GLN A 539 -1.82 -2.12 21.67
CA GLN A 539 -1.23 -2.29 23.01
C GLN A 539 -1.83 -1.34 24.06
N VAL A 540 -2.22 -0.13 23.65
CA VAL A 540 -2.93 0.83 24.52
C VAL A 540 -4.38 0.40 24.73
N GLU A 541 -5.07 -0.06 23.68
CA GLU A 541 -6.43 -0.61 23.75
C GLU A 541 -6.46 -1.88 24.62
N GLN A 542 -5.48 -2.79 24.51
CA GLN A 542 -5.35 -3.97 25.40
C GLN A 542 -5.11 -3.61 26.88
N LYS A 543 -4.41 -2.51 27.17
CA LYS A 543 -4.26 -2.01 28.54
C LYS A 543 -5.56 -1.45 29.10
N MET A 544 -6.37 -0.78 28.28
CA MET A 544 -7.68 -0.25 28.70
C MET A 544 -8.75 -1.33 28.88
N ILE A 545 -8.67 -2.45 28.15
CA ILE A 545 -9.63 -3.58 28.21
C ILE A 545 -9.40 -4.51 29.42
N SER A 546 -8.35 -4.29 30.21
CA SER A 546 -8.05 -5.12 31.39
C SER A 546 -8.84 -4.75 32.66
N GLY A 547 -9.73 -3.75 32.59
CA GLY A 547 -10.67 -3.41 33.66
C GLY A 547 -12.13 -3.50 33.18
N ASN A 548 -12.90 -4.40 33.81
CA ASN A 548 -14.35 -4.62 33.74
C ASN A 548 -14.93 -5.56 32.66
N ASP A 549 -15.99 -6.26 33.09
CA ASP A 549 -16.73 -7.34 32.43
C ASP A 549 -17.40 -6.98 31.09
N GLU A 550 -17.40 -5.72 30.67
CA GLU A 550 -17.87 -5.27 29.35
C GLU A 550 -16.98 -5.76 28.20
N GLY A 551 -15.73 -6.13 28.48
CA GLY A 551 -14.77 -6.64 27.49
C GLY A 551 -15.18 -7.96 26.82
N GLN A 552 -16.06 -8.77 27.43
CA GLN A 552 -16.56 -10.01 26.81
C GLN A 552 -17.56 -9.76 25.68
N TYR A 553 -18.34 -8.67 25.73
CA TYR A 553 -19.31 -8.32 24.70
C TYR A 553 -18.61 -7.88 23.40
N TYR A 554 -17.60 -6.99 23.52
CA TYR A 554 -16.77 -6.55 22.40
C TYR A 554 -15.94 -7.69 21.78
N ARG A 555 -15.46 -8.65 22.61
CA ARG A 555 -14.71 -9.83 22.15
C ARG A 555 -15.57 -10.76 21.26
N LYS A 556 -16.87 -10.91 21.55
CA LYS A 556 -17.81 -11.68 20.71
C LYS A 556 -18.18 -10.96 19.42
N MET A 557 -18.18 -9.62 19.41
CA MET A 557 -18.60 -8.80 18.27
C MET A 557 -17.50 -8.63 17.22
N MET A 558 -16.22 -8.52 17.61
CA MET A 558 -15.08 -8.41 16.69
C MET A 558 -14.64 -9.73 16.04
N MET A 559 -15.07 -10.88 16.59
CA MET A 559 -14.68 -12.23 16.13
C MET A 559 -15.63 -12.85 15.09
N ARG A 560 -16.53 -12.09 14.45
CA ARG A 560 -17.44 -12.64 13.43
C ARG A 560 -16.79 -12.69 12.02
N PRO A 561 -16.97 -13.79 11.23
CA PRO A 561 -16.23 -14.05 9.99
C PRO A 561 -16.44 -13.08 8.82
N ASN A 562 -17.40 -12.15 8.91
CA ASN A 562 -17.87 -11.33 7.78
C ASN A 562 -16.90 -10.18 7.38
N LEU A 563 -15.84 -9.92 8.16
CA LEU A 563 -14.81 -8.91 7.85
C LEU A 563 -13.82 -9.39 6.77
N MET A 564 -13.55 -10.69 6.71
CA MET A 564 -12.69 -11.30 5.68
C MET A 564 -13.39 -11.30 4.32
N ASP A 565 -14.69 -11.55 4.28
CA ASP A 565 -15.47 -11.62 3.03
C ASP A 565 -15.58 -10.25 2.33
N LYS A 566 -15.68 -9.15 3.10
CA LYS A 566 -15.66 -7.78 2.54
C LYS A 566 -14.27 -7.33 2.07
N ARG A 567 -13.18 -7.85 2.65
CA ARG A 567 -11.79 -7.56 2.22
C ARG A 567 -11.41 -8.40 0.99
N VAL A 568 -11.81 -9.68 0.94
CA VAL A 568 -11.69 -10.55 -0.24
C VAL A 568 -12.56 -10.03 -1.39
N GLY A 569 -13.78 -9.57 -1.12
CA GLY A 569 -14.66 -8.93 -2.11
C GLY A 569 -14.11 -7.63 -2.70
N ARG A 570 -13.36 -6.84 -1.92
CA ARG A 570 -12.68 -5.62 -2.39
C ARG A 570 -11.39 -5.91 -3.16
N LEU A 571 -10.62 -6.93 -2.79
CA LEU A 571 -9.52 -7.45 -3.60
C LEU A 571 -10.00 -7.94 -4.98
N ASN A 572 -11.18 -8.57 -5.04
CA ASN A 572 -11.81 -8.97 -6.30
C ASN A 572 -12.29 -7.78 -7.15
N HIS A 573 -12.65 -6.64 -6.55
CA HIS A 573 -12.99 -5.40 -7.27
C HIS A 573 -11.74 -4.66 -7.77
N ALA A 574 -10.72 -4.52 -6.92
CA ALA A 574 -9.44 -3.93 -7.32
C ALA A 574 -8.78 -4.71 -8.48
N ASN A 575 -8.95 -6.04 -8.52
CA ASN A 575 -8.47 -6.87 -9.65
C ASN A 575 -9.25 -6.66 -10.95
N LYS A 576 -10.54 -6.30 -10.90
CA LYS A 576 -11.32 -5.94 -12.09
C LYS A 576 -10.86 -4.63 -12.69
N ASP A 577 -10.41 -3.69 -11.86
CA ASP A 577 -9.85 -2.41 -12.34
C ASP A 577 -8.44 -2.61 -12.93
N ILE A 578 -7.65 -3.56 -12.40
CA ILE A 578 -6.39 -4.01 -13.02
C ILE A 578 -6.63 -4.68 -14.38
N GLN A 579 -7.70 -5.46 -14.54
CA GLN A 579 -8.05 -6.10 -15.82
C GLN A 579 -8.51 -5.11 -16.90
N LYS A 580 -9.08 -3.95 -16.53
CA LYS A 580 -9.51 -2.91 -17.49
C LYS A 580 -8.36 -2.09 -18.07
N LEU A 581 -7.15 -2.19 -17.52
CA LEU A 581 -5.94 -1.51 -18.00
C LEU A 581 -5.06 -2.39 -18.91
N HIS A 582 -5.47 -3.65 -19.14
CA HIS A 582 -4.79 -4.60 -20.03
C HIS A 582 -5.64 -5.09 -21.22
N LEU A 583 -6.81 -4.49 -21.41
CA LEU A 583 -7.55 -4.44 -22.68
C LEU A 583 -7.44 -3.02 -23.21
#